data_AF-A0A931YCH1-F1
#
_entry.id   AF-A0A931YCH1-F1
#
_cell.length_a   1.000
_cell.length_b   1.000
_cell.length_c   1.000
_cell.angle_alpha   90.00
_cell.angle_beta   90.00
_cell.angle_gamma   90.00
#
_symmetry.space_group_name_H-M   'P 1'
#
loop_
_entity.id
_entity.type
_entity.pdbx_description
1 polymer ?
#
loop_
_entity_poly.entity_id
_entity_poly.type
_entity_poly.pdbx_seq_one_letter_code
_entity_poly.pdbx_strand_id
1 'polypeptide(L)'
;MNYKIIPTQDVIEKTIQSLKANGINAIVVENGKEAKKKVFELISHDAEVMTMSSTTLDTISLTETINKSTKYNAVRDKLYSMDRETQYIEMQN
;
A
#
# COMPACT_ATOMS: atom_id res chain seq x y z
N MET A 1 -20.39 5.99 -12.74
CA MET A 1 -20.33 5.09 -11.57
C MET A 1 -20.95 5.82 -10.39
N ASN A 2 -21.83 5.16 -9.62
CA ASN A 2 -22.43 5.75 -8.42
C ASN A 2 -21.69 5.24 -7.18
N TYR A 3 -20.78 6.06 -6.65
CA TYR A 3 -19.87 5.67 -5.54
C TYR A 3 -20.55 5.62 -4.16
N LYS A 4 -21.86 5.88 -4.09
CA LYS A 4 -22.65 5.82 -2.84
C LYS A 4 -23.31 4.47 -2.59
N ILE A 5 -23.26 3.56 -3.56
CA ILE A 5 -23.89 2.24 -3.48
C ILE A 5 -22.83 1.21 -3.13
N ILE A 6 -23.09 0.42 -2.07
CA ILE A 6 -22.23 -0.71 -1.72
C ILE A 6 -22.38 -1.77 -2.83
N PRO A 7 -21.28 -2.20 -3.47
CA PRO A 7 -21.34 -3.20 -4.51
C PRO A 7 -21.83 -4.54 -3.96
N THR A 8 -22.51 -5.32 -4.78
CA THR A 8 -22.92 -6.67 -4.42
C THR A 8 -21.72 -7.62 -4.37
N GLN A 9 -21.90 -8.74 -3.67
CA GLN A 9 -20.88 -9.77 -3.56
C GLN A 9 -20.40 -10.26 -4.93
N ASP A 10 -21.30 -10.52 -5.86
CA ASP A 10 -20.97 -10.93 -7.24
C ASP A 10 -20.04 -9.93 -7.96
N VAL A 11 -20.23 -8.62 -7.73
CA VAL A 11 -19.39 -7.58 -8.33
C VAL A 11 -18.00 -7.61 -7.71
N ILE A 12 -17.91 -7.79 -6.40
CA ILE A 12 -16.64 -7.90 -5.68
C ILE A 12 -15.86 -9.11 -6.18
N GLU A 13 -16.50 -10.28 -6.29
CA GLU A 13 -15.86 -11.52 -6.74
C GLU A 13 -15.37 -11.44 -8.17
N LYS A 14 -16.17 -10.90 -9.09
CA LYS A 14 -15.74 -10.64 -10.48
C LYS A 14 -14.53 -9.71 -10.53
N THR A 15 -14.51 -8.69 -9.66
CA THR A 15 -13.38 -7.76 -9.57
C THR A 15 -12.12 -8.46 -9.08
N ILE A 16 -12.21 -9.30 -8.04
CA ILE A 16 -11.08 -10.11 -7.55
C ILE A 16 -10.55 -11.02 -8.65
N GLN A 17 -11.42 -11.74 -9.37
CA GLN A 17 -11.02 -12.64 -10.45
C GLN A 17 -10.29 -11.89 -11.57
N SER A 18 -10.80 -10.72 -11.96
CA SER A 18 -10.18 -9.87 -12.97
C SER A 18 -8.80 -9.37 -12.52
N LEU A 19 -8.66 -8.91 -11.28
CA LEU A 19 -7.37 -8.50 -10.71
C LEU A 19 -6.38 -9.68 -10.69
N LYS A 20 -6.83 -10.86 -10.27
CA LYS A 20 -6.01 -12.08 -10.23
C LYS A 20 -5.52 -12.48 -11.62
N ALA A 21 -6.37 -12.37 -12.64
CA ALA A 21 -5.98 -12.63 -14.03
C ALA A 21 -4.89 -11.66 -14.52
N ASN A 22 -4.79 -10.46 -13.93
CA ASN A 22 -3.75 -9.48 -14.20
C ASN A 22 -2.55 -9.57 -13.24
N GLY A 23 -2.41 -10.67 -12.49
CA GLY A 23 -1.31 -10.89 -11.56
C GLY A 23 -1.42 -10.11 -10.24
N ILE A 24 -2.58 -9.50 -9.95
CA ILE A 24 -2.83 -8.75 -8.72
C ILE A 24 -3.69 -9.61 -7.79
N ASN A 25 -3.14 -10.02 -6.65
CA ASN A 25 -3.91 -10.73 -5.64
C ASN A 25 -4.68 -9.73 -4.75
N ALA A 26 -6.01 -9.78 -4.78
CA ALA A 26 -6.87 -8.93 -3.99
C ALA A 26 -7.46 -9.68 -2.79
N ILE A 27 -7.46 -9.04 -1.62
CA ILE A 27 -8.04 -9.58 -0.38
C ILE A 27 -9.16 -8.65 0.06
N VAL A 28 -10.35 -9.20 0.30
CA VAL A 28 -11.50 -8.46 0.81
C VAL A 28 -11.56 -8.62 2.33
N VAL A 29 -11.81 -7.50 3.00
CA VAL A 29 -11.92 -7.37 4.46
C VAL A 29 -13.08 -6.42 4.77
N GLU A 30 -13.61 -6.44 5.99
CA GLU A 30 -14.85 -5.74 6.30
C GLU A 30 -14.68 -4.22 6.40
N ASN A 31 -13.49 -3.75 6.78
CA ASN A 31 -13.25 -2.34 7.05
C ASN A 31 -11.77 -1.93 6.97
N GLY A 32 -11.50 -0.62 7.07
CA GLY A 32 -10.15 -0.06 6.99
C GLY A 32 -9.20 -0.53 8.10
N LYS A 33 -9.71 -0.87 9.29
CA LYS A 33 -8.88 -1.38 10.40
C LYS A 33 -8.39 -2.80 10.09
N GLU A 34 -9.26 -3.64 9.53
CA GLU A 34 -8.87 -4.97 9.06
C GLU A 34 -7.94 -4.90 7.87
N ALA A 35 -8.16 -3.97 6.94
CA ALA A 35 -7.25 -3.73 5.81
C ALA A 35 -5.84 -3.38 6.32
N LYS A 36 -5.74 -2.45 7.27
CA LYS A 36 -4.47 -2.09 7.92
C LYS A 36 -3.79 -3.30 8.56
N LYS A 37 -4.53 -4.09 9.34
CA LYS A 37 -4.00 -5.31 9.95
C LYS A 37 -3.49 -6.28 8.90
N LYS A 38 -4.25 -6.50 7.82
CA LYS A 38 -3.90 -7.46 6.78
C LYS A 38 -2.64 -7.07 6.04
N VAL A 39 -2.45 -5.78 5.77
CA VAL A 39 -1.21 -5.28 5.15
C VAL A 39 0.00 -5.61 6.02
N PHE A 40 -0.06 -5.41 7.34
CA PHE A 40 1.06 -5.75 8.23
C PHE A 40 1.30 -7.25 8.39
N GLU A 41 0.29 -8.10 8.18
CA GLU A 41 0.49 -9.55 8.11
C GLU A 41 1.24 -9.99 6.84
N LEU A 42 1.13 -9.22 5.76
CA LEU A 42 1.76 -9.54 4.47
C LEU A 42 3.19 -9.01 4.36
N ILE A 43 3.48 -7.89 5.03
CA ILE A 43 4.81 -7.27 4.99
C ILE A 43 5.69 -7.92 6.05
N SER A 44 6.83 -8.50 5.63
CA SER A 44 7.82 -9.04 6.55
C SER A 44 8.52 -7.95 7.36
N HIS A 45 9.08 -8.32 8.50
CA HIS A 45 10.02 -7.44 9.22
C HIS A 45 11.18 -7.08 8.30
N ASP A 46 11.65 -5.83 8.37
CA ASP A 46 12.73 -5.26 7.56
C ASP A 46 12.46 -5.16 6.05
N ALA A 47 11.22 -5.37 5.61
CA ALA A 47 10.85 -5.16 4.21
C ALA A 47 11.05 -3.70 3.80
N GLU A 48 11.51 -3.50 2.57
CA GLU A 48 11.52 -2.19 1.92
C GLU A 48 10.11 -1.83 1.47
N VAL A 49 9.57 -0.76 2.03
CA VAL A 49 8.20 -0.33 1.76
C VAL A 49 8.19 1.10 1.22
N MET A 50 7.65 1.26 0.03
CA MET A 50 7.45 2.56 -0.59
C MET A 50 6.00 3.02 -0.42
N THR A 51 5.79 4.02 0.43
CA THR A 51 4.49 4.68 0.57
C THR A 51 4.41 5.86 -0.42
N MET A 52 3.70 5.64 -1.54
CA MET A 52 3.40 6.72 -2.50
C MET A 52 2.32 7.66 -1.94
N SER A 53 1.96 8.72 -2.68
CA SER A 53 0.89 9.66 -2.30
C SER A 53 -0.50 9.01 -2.44
N SER A 54 -0.90 8.20 -1.47
CA SER A 54 -2.20 7.51 -1.45
C SER A 54 -3.07 8.01 -0.30
N THR A 55 -4.13 8.75 -0.66
CA THR A 55 -5.11 9.25 0.31
C THR A 55 -5.76 8.13 1.12
N THR A 56 -5.97 6.95 0.53
CA THR A 56 -6.52 5.80 1.24
C THR A 56 -5.57 5.29 2.31
N LEU A 57 -4.26 5.23 2.02
CA LEU A 57 -3.25 4.82 2.99
C LEU A 57 -3.15 5.83 4.15
N ASP A 58 -3.28 7.11 3.87
CA ASP A 58 -3.31 8.17 4.89
C ASP A 58 -4.57 8.07 5.75
N THR A 59 -5.72 7.81 5.13
CA THR A 59 -7.03 7.70 5.82
C THR A 59 -7.04 6.56 6.85
N ILE A 60 -6.39 5.43 6.55
CA ILE A 60 -6.25 4.31 7.49
C ILE A 60 -4.97 4.42 8.35
N SER A 61 -4.26 5.55 8.26
CA SER A 61 -3.00 5.82 8.98
C SER A 61 -1.90 4.77 8.71
N LEU A 62 -1.88 4.16 7.53
CA LEU A 62 -0.85 3.19 7.12
C LEU A 62 0.48 3.90 6.85
N THR A 63 0.43 5.02 6.12
CA THR A 63 1.59 5.82 5.72
C THR A 63 2.42 6.23 6.93
N GLU A 64 1.77 6.83 7.93
CA GLU A 64 2.43 7.24 9.17
C GLU A 64 3.03 6.06 9.92
N THR A 65 2.30 4.94 9.99
CA THR A 65 2.77 3.75 10.73
C THR A 65 4.00 3.15 10.08
N ILE A 66 4.05 3.08 8.74
CA ILE A 66 5.19 2.52 8.02
C ILE A 66 6.40 3.44 8.09
N ASN A 67 6.21 4.73 7.80
CA ASN A 67 7.35 5.66 7.69
C ASN A 67 7.99 5.99 9.05
N LYS A 68 7.21 6.00 10.14
CA LYS A 68 7.73 6.26 11.49
C LYS A 68 8.17 5.01 12.25
N SER A 69 7.89 3.81 11.73
CA SER A 69 8.23 2.57 12.42
C SER A 69 9.67 2.15 12.16
N THR A 70 10.35 1.68 13.19
CA THR A 70 11.66 1.03 13.06
C THR A 70 11.57 -0.41 12.52
N LYS A 71 10.35 -0.93 12.28
CA LYS A 71 10.12 -2.31 11.82
C LYS A 71 10.25 -2.49 10.31
N TYR A 72 10.24 -1.41 9.55
CA TYR A 72 10.23 -1.40 8.10
C TYR A 72 11.28 -0.43 7.58
N ASN A 73 11.86 -0.74 6.42
CA ASN A 73 12.73 0.19 5.74
C ASN A 73 11.87 1.11 4.85
N ALA A 74 11.53 2.29 5.35
CA ALA A 74 10.69 3.26 4.65
C ALA A 74 11.46 3.95 3.51
N VAL A 75 11.31 3.43 2.29
CA VAL A 75 12.05 3.89 1.10
C VAL A 75 11.72 5.34 0.76
N ARG A 76 10.49 5.79 1.06
CA ARG A 76 10.03 7.17 0.80
C ARG A 76 10.94 8.22 1.46
N ASP A 77 11.26 8.04 2.74
CA ASP A 77 12.04 9.02 3.50
C ASP A 77 13.52 9.00 3.08
N LYS A 78 14.04 7.81 2.75
CA LYS A 78 15.36 7.66 2.13
C LYS A 78 15.41 8.41 0.80
N LEU A 79 14.47 8.18 -0.10
CA LEU A 79 14.43 8.81 -1.42
C LEU A 79 14.32 10.34 -1.33
N TYR A 80 13.55 10.88 -0.38
CA TYR A 80 13.41 12.33 -0.23
C TYR A 80 14.58 13.02 0.48
N SER A 81 15.39 12.29 1.22
CA SER A 81 16.60 12.85 1.85
C SER A 81 17.82 12.82 0.92
N MET A 82 17.73 12.11 -0.22
CA MET A 82 18.81 12.01 -1.20
C MET A 82 18.92 13.28 -2.07
N ASP A 83 20.16 13.65 -2.37
CA ASP A 83 20.46 14.74 -3.29
C ASP A 83 20.38 14.23 -4.74
N ARG A 84 19.44 14.80 -5.49
CA ARG A 84 19.18 14.41 -6.86
C ARG A 84 20.35 14.69 -7.81
N GLU A 85 21.22 15.65 -7.50
CA GLU A 85 22.38 15.98 -8.34
C GLU A 85 23.51 14.97 -8.18
N THR A 86 23.74 14.49 -6.95
CA THR A 86 24.89 13.62 -6.65
C THR A 86 24.51 12.14 -6.54
N GLN A 87 23.25 11.82 -6.27
CA GLN A 87 22.78 10.47 -5.95
C GLN A 87 21.75 9.91 -6.95
N TYR A 88 21.65 10.48 -8.16
CA TYR A 88 20.62 10.08 -9.14
C TYR A 88 20.63 8.59 -9.50
N ILE A 89 21.81 7.94 -9.52
CA ILE A 89 21.95 6.51 -9.83
C ILE A 89 21.32 5.67 -8.72
N GLU A 90 21.56 6.05 -7.46
CA GLU A 90 21.05 5.34 -6.28
C GLU A 90 19.53 5.48 -6.14
N MET A 91 18.93 6.54 -6.70
CA MET A 91 17.48 6.74 -6.73
C MET A 91 16.76 5.88 -7.77
N GLN A 92 17.48 5.27 -8.73
CA GLN A 92 16.91 4.42 -9.79
C GLN A 92 17.05 2.91 -9.51
N ASN A 93 17.81 2.55 -8.47
CA ASN A 93 18.03 1.17 -8.03
C ASN A 93 17.03 0.78 -6.95
#